data_AF-A0A3T0L007-F1
#
_entry.id   AF-A0A3T0L007-F1
#
_cell.length_a   1.000
_cell.length_b   1.000
_cell.length_c   1.000
_cell.angle_alpha   90.00
_cell.angle_beta   90.00
_cell.angle_gamma   90.00
#
_symmetry.space_group_name_H-M   'P 1'
#
loop_
_entity.id
_entity.type
_entity.pdbx_description
1 polymer ?
#
loop_
_entity_poly.entity_id
_entity_poly.type
_entity_poly.pdbx_seq_one_letter_code
_entity_poly.pdbx_strand_id
1 'polypeptide(L)'
;MQHGKLDLSIENIKRLHEKCKAQGKDLYMFLKDEMPDISTEDRLKYLATVLNDYIEEYEWNEQDKRHKDNGYSIVKFWPKK
;
A
#
# COMPACT_ATOMS: atom_id res chain seq x y z
N MET A 1 -4.71 13.99 -17.98
CA MET A 1 -5.22 13.10 -16.92
C MET A 1 -4.96 13.82 -15.61
N GLN A 2 -6.01 14.17 -14.85
CA GLN A 2 -5.84 14.87 -13.59
C GLN A 2 -5.23 13.88 -12.59
N HIS A 3 -3.94 14.03 -12.28
CA HIS A 3 -3.39 13.38 -11.09
C HIS A 3 -4.11 14.01 -9.90
N GLY A 4 -5.04 13.26 -9.29
CA GLY A 4 -5.57 13.61 -7.97
C GLY A 4 -4.37 13.87 -7.06
N LYS A 5 -4.32 15.05 -6.46
CA LYS A 5 -3.18 15.49 -5.65
C LYS A 5 -2.94 14.45 -4.56
N LEU A 6 -1.82 13.72 -4.65
CA LEU A 6 -1.46 12.70 -3.67
C LEU A 6 -1.35 13.33 -2.29
N ASP A 7 -2.12 12.82 -1.34
CA ASP A 7 -2.00 13.18 0.06
C ASP A 7 -1.04 12.20 0.74
N LEU A 8 0.25 12.52 0.71
CA LEU A 8 1.30 11.77 1.40
C LEU A 8 1.65 12.40 2.75
N SER A 9 0.71 13.14 3.37
CA SER A 9 0.93 13.74 4.68
C SER A 9 1.04 12.65 5.76
N ILE A 10 1.83 12.93 6.81
CA ILE A 10 2.05 12.00 7.93
C ILE A 10 0.73 11.52 8.53
N GLU A 11 -0.23 12.43 8.70
CA GLU A 11 -1.55 12.11 9.25
C GLU A 11 -2.32 11.12 8.36
N ASN A 12 -2.32 11.33 7.04
CA ASN A 12 -3.00 10.43 6.13
C ASN A 12 -2.31 9.05 6.04
N ILE A 13 -0.98 9.01 5.98
CA ILE A 13 -0.20 7.77 5.93
C ILE A 13 -0.42 6.95 7.20
N LYS A 14 -0.36 7.58 8.38
CA LYS A 14 -0.68 6.94 9.65
C LYS A 14 -2.10 6.38 9.67
N ARG A 15 -3.09 7.16 9.19
CA ARG A 15 -4.48 6.71 9.09
C ARG A 15 -4.63 5.49 8.19
N LEU A 16 -3.98 5.49 7.02
CA LEU A 16 -3.99 4.37 6.08
C LEU A 16 -3.34 3.13 6.67
N HIS A 17 -2.21 3.29 7.36
CA HIS A 17 -1.51 2.22 8.05
C HIS A 17 -2.41 1.53 9.11
N GLU A 18 -3.00 2.30 10.03
CA GLU A 18 -3.89 1.78 11.07
C GLU A 18 -5.12 1.08 10.47
N LYS A 19 -5.71 1.67 9.43
CA LYS A 19 -6.86 1.07 8.72
C LYS A 19 -6.47 -0.24 8.04
N CYS A 20 -5.26 -0.33 7.46
CA CYS A 20 -4.75 -1.55 6.85
C CYS A 20 -4.62 -2.68 7.88
N LYS A 21 -4.06 -2.39 9.07
CA LYS A 21 -3.93 -3.36 10.17
C LYS A 21 -5.27 -3.96 10.59
N ALA A 22 -6.31 -3.13 10.66
CA ALA A 22 -7.65 -3.57 11.06
C ALA A 22 -8.35 -4.48 10.03
N GLN A 23 -7.99 -4.39 8.75
CA GLN A 23 -8.69 -5.11 7.67
C GLN A 23 -8.12 -6.50 7.35
N GLY A 24 -6.95 -6.85 7.88
CA GLY A 24 -6.34 -8.17 7.66
C GLY A 24 -6.01 -8.46 6.19
N LYS A 25 -5.72 -7.43 5.39
CA LYS A 25 -5.31 -7.52 3.99
C LYS A 25 -3.86 -7.09 3.83
N ASP A 26 -3.23 -7.50 2.73
CA ASP A 26 -1.94 -6.94 2.35
C ASP A 26 -2.09 -5.46 1.94
N LEU A 27 -1.04 -4.69 2.19
CA LEU A 27 -1.01 -3.24 2.03
C LEU A 27 -1.42 -2.80 0.61
N TYR A 28 -0.96 -3.52 -0.41
CA TYR A 28 -1.27 -3.14 -1.79
C TYR A 28 -2.75 -3.34 -2.12
N MET A 29 -3.33 -4.50 -1.75
CA MET A 29 -4.75 -4.76 -1.95
C MET A 29 -5.63 -3.80 -1.13
N PHE A 30 -5.24 -3.50 0.10
CA PHE A 30 -5.92 -2.48 0.90
C PHE A 30 -5.94 -1.12 0.18
N LEU A 31 -4.79 -0.64 -0.31
CA LEU A 31 -4.71 0.64 -1.03
C LEU A 31 -5.49 0.61 -2.36
N LYS A 32 -5.63 -0.56 -2.99
CA LYS A 32 -6.43 -0.73 -4.21
C LYS A 32 -7.92 -0.64 -3.94
N ASP A 33 -8.39 -1.21 -2.84
CA ASP A 33 -9.79 -1.13 -2.43
C ASP A 33 -10.15 0.27 -1.90
N GLU A 34 -9.24 0.88 -1.15
CA GLU A 34 -9.44 2.21 -0.54
C GLU A 34 -9.38 3.34 -1.58
N MET A 35 -8.50 3.21 -2.57
CA MET A 35 -8.28 4.18 -3.63
C MET A 35 -8.27 3.49 -5.00
N PRO A 36 -9.45 3.07 -5.51
CA PRO A 36 -9.54 2.39 -6.79
C PRO A 36 -9.28 3.33 -7.99
N ASP A 37 -9.57 4.62 -7.84
CA ASP A 37 -9.49 5.62 -8.92
C ASP A 37 -8.09 6.16 -9.19
N ILE A 38 -7.11 5.88 -8.32
CA ILE A 38 -5.72 6.31 -8.54
C ILE A 38 -4.96 5.32 -9.42
N SER A 39 -3.96 5.83 -10.14
CA SER A 39 -3.08 5.00 -10.95
C SER A 39 -2.28 4.02 -10.09
N THR A 40 -1.81 2.92 -10.70
CA THR A 40 -0.92 1.97 -10.02
C THR A 40 0.34 2.66 -9.52
N GLU A 41 0.92 3.60 -10.28
CA GLU A 41 2.09 4.37 -9.87
C GLU A 41 1.84 5.20 -8.63
N ASP A 42 0.69 5.87 -8.57
CA ASP A 42 0.31 6.68 -7.42
C ASP A 42 0.04 5.81 -6.19
N ARG A 43 -0.57 4.64 -6.37
CA ARG A 43 -0.72 3.64 -5.32
C ARG A 43 0.62 3.10 -4.82
N LEU A 44 1.59 2.90 -5.71
CA LEU A 44 2.94 2.46 -5.35
C LEU A 44 3.69 3.54 -4.55
N LYS A 45 3.44 4.83 -4.82
CA LYS A 45 3.97 5.91 -3.97
C LYS A 45 3.41 5.83 -2.55
N TYR A 46 2.09 5.64 -2.39
CA TYR A 46 1.48 5.40 -1.08
C TYR A 46 2.08 4.19 -0.36
N LEU A 47 2.20 3.07 -1.08
CA LEU A 47 2.81 1.85 -0.55
C LEU A 47 4.23 2.11 -0.06
N ALA A 48 5.07 2.77 -0.87
CA ALA A 48 6.43 3.11 -0.51
C ALA A 48 6.48 4.05 0.70
N THR A 49 5.60 5.05 0.79
CA THR A 49 5.57 5.97 1.93
C THR A 49 5.16 5.26 3.22
N VAL A 50 4.14 4.40 3.20
CA VAL A 50 3.76 3.60 4.38
C VAL A 50 4.92 2.69 4.80
N LEU A 51 5.57 2.01 3.86
CA LEU A 51 6.69 1.12 4.21
C LEU A 51 7.91 1.89 4.70
N ASN A 52 8.23 3.08 4.17
CA ASN A 52 9.34 3.88 4.68
C ASN A 52 9.21 4.19 6.17
N ASP A 53 7.99 4.44 6.64
CA ASP A 53 7.72 4.80 8.04
C ASP A 53 7.43 3.58 8.92
N TYR A 54 6.88 2.50 8.35
CA TYR A 54 6.28 1.39 9.11
C TYR A 54 6.75 0.00 8.67
N ILE A 55 7.81 -0.16 7.86
CA ILE A 55 8.26 -1.48 7.36
C ILE A 55 8.43 -2.53 8.47
N GLU A 56 8.87 -2.12 9.66
CA GLU A 56 9.05 -3.00 10.82
C GLU A 56 7.74 -3.63 11.32
N GLU A 57 6.59 -3.02 11.00
CA GLU A 57 5.25 -3.52 11.32
C GLU A 57 4.66 -4.39 10.21
N TYR A 58 5.40 -4.65 9.12
CA TYR A 58 4.98 -5.52 8.04
C TYR A 58 5.87 -6.76 7.91
N GLU A 59 5.26 -7.86 7.51
CA GLU A 59 5.92 -9.08 7.09
C GLU A 59 5.71 -9.28 5.58
N TRP A 60 6.73 -9.79 4.89
CA TRP A 60 6.66 -10.13 3.49
C TRP A 60 7.45 -11.40 3.20
N ASN A 61 7.00 -12.14 2.20
CA ASN A 61 7.70 -13.30 1.68
C ASN A 61 7.99 -13.06 0.19
N GLU A 62 9.26 -12.90 -0.16
CA GLU A 62 9.69 -12.63 -1.54
C GLU A 62 9.39 -13.77 -2.52
N GLN A 63 9.23 -14.99 -2.00
CA GLN A 63 8.92 -16.19 -2.77
C GLN A 63 7.41 -16.39 -2.97
N ASP A 64 6.57 -15.65 -2.25
CA ASP A 64 5.12 -15.73 -2.44
C ASP A 64 4.71 -15.13 -3.79
N LYS A 65 3.53 -15.56 -4.28
CA LYS A 65 2.91 -15.00 -5.48
C LYS A 65 2.74 -13.50 -5.32
N ARG A 66 3.39 -12.75 -6.20
CA ARG A 66 3.30 -11.30 -6.29
C ARG A 66 2.01 -10.88 -6.98
N HIS A 67 1.51 -9.68 -6.64
CA HIS A 67 0.45 -9.06 -7.41
C HIS A 67 0.99 -8.61 -8.76
N LYS A 68 0.20 -8.80 -9.82
CA LYS A 68 0.50 -8.29 -11.16
C LYS A 68 -0.55 -7.26 -11.53
N ASP A 69 -0.13 -6.00 -11.67
CA ASP A 69 -1.03 -4.88 -11.93
C ASP A 69 -0.33 -3.87 -12.84
N ASN A 70 -0.92 -3.56 -14.01
CA ASN A 70 -0.38 -2.60 -14.99
C ASN A 70 1.12 -2.73 -15.32
N GLY A 71 1.62 -3.97 -15.45
CA GLY A 71 3.03 -4.26 -15.76
C GLY A 71 3.96 -4.34 -14.55
N TYR A 72 3.48 -4.01 -13.35
CA TYR A 72 4.24 -4.11 -12.10
C TYR A 72 4.10 -5.50 -11.46
N SER A 73 5.17 -5.93 -10.79
CA SER A 73 5.21 -7.15 -9.97
C SER A 73 5.45 -6.75 -8.51
N ILE A 74 4.40 -6.85 -7.70
CA ILE A 74 4.31 -6.17 -6.40
C ILE A 74 4.32 -7.20 -5.28
N VAL A 75 5.26 -7.06 -4.35
CA VAL A 75 5.38 -7.93 -3.17
C VAL A 75 4.20 -7.68 -2.23
N LYS A 76 3.74 -8.75 -1.58
CA LYS A 76 2.69 -8.67 -0.58
C LYS A 76 3.29 -8.33 0.78
N PHE A 77 2.92 -7.17 1.31
CA PHE A 77 3.28 -6.73 2.65
C PHE A 77 2.05 -6.89 3.55
N TRP A 78 2.11 -7.84 4.48
CA TRP A 78 1.04 -8.11 5.43
C TRP A 78 1.35 -7.40 6.74
N PRO A 79 0.39 -6.70 7.37
CA PRO A 79 0.61 -6.14 8.69
C PRO A 79 0.82 -7.25 9.73
N LYS A 80 1.84 -7.11 10.57
CA LYS A 80 2.10 -8.00 11.70
C LYS A 80 0.94 -7.89 12.71
N LYS A 81 0.63 -9.01 13.36
CA LYS A 81 -0.36 -9.07 14.44
C LYS A 81 0.19 -8.54 15.76
#